data_AF-A0A8K0NIE3-F1
#
_entry.id   AF-A0A8K0NIE3-F1
#
_cell.length_a   1.000
_cell.length_b   1.000
_cell.length_c   1.000
_cell.angle_alpha   90.00
_cell.angle_beta   90.00
_cell.angle_gamma   90.00
#
_symmetry.space_group_name_H-M   'P 1'
#
loop_
_entity.id
_entity.type
_entity.pdbx_description
1 polymer ?
#
loop_
_entity_poly.entity_id
_entity_poly.type
_entity_poly.pdbx_seq_one_letter_code
_entity_poly.pdbx_strand_id
1 'polypeptide(L)'
;MDDLSGAAHHLSGLHDGPDATMAMSRALLWLRIGHVERARECAALCCDDVAGTDKIILALCDMADGEYEAALATWRALAELLAGDEMVAVNTAVCLLYLGRMSEGRDMLQNLVHAGFSSHTLLFNLSTTYELCTDRHRQLKMKLAECVAAMDELPRGWEKLNAHFKL
;
A
#
# COMPACT_ATOMS: atom_id res chain seq x y z
N MET A 1 -16.06 13.99 10.59
CA MET A 1 -14.79 13.26 10.70
C MET A 1 -13.73 14.31 10.98
N ASP A 2 -13.87 15.06 12.09
CA ASP A 2 -13.33 16.45 12.16
C ASP A 2 -12.47 16.76 13.38
N ASP A 3 -12.19 15.79 14.26
CA ASP A 3 -11.32 16.00 15.41
C ASP A 3 -10.04 15.17 15.33
N LEU A 4 -9.16 15.55 14.41
CA LEU A 4 -7.82 14.96 14.27
C LEU A 4 -6.95 15.23 15.52
N SER A 5 -7.17 16.36 16.19
CA SER A 5 -6.47 16.73 17.41
C SER A 5 -6.85 15.82 18.59
N GLY A 6 -8.14 15.51 18.75
CA GLY A 6 -8.63 14.54 19.72
C GLY A 6 -8.12 13.13 19.41
N ALA A 7 -8.14 12.72 18.15
CA ALA A 7 -7.57 11.43 17.72
C ALA A 7 -6.07 11.34 18.06
N ALA A 8 -5.29 12.39 17.78
CA ALA A 8 -3.88 12.47 18.15
C ALA A 8 -3.68 12.39 19.67
N HIS A 9 -4.51 13.08 20.46
CA HIS A 9 -4.42 13.05 21.91
C HIS A 9 -4.69 11.64 22.46
N HIS A 10 -5.76 10.98 22.03
CA HIS A 10 -6.06 9.61 22.42
C HIS A 10 -4.98 8.61 21.98
N LEU A 11 -4.43 8.80 20.77
CA LEU A 11 -3.36 7.96 20.26
C LEU A 11 -2.07 8.11 21.07
N SER A 12 -1.74 9.33 21.49
CA SER A 12 -0.59 9.59 22.36
C SER A 12 -0.73 9.00 23.77
N GLY A 13 -1.96 8.81 24.24
CA GLY A 13 -2.25 8.22 25.55
C GLY A 13 -2.26 6.68 25.56
N LEU A 14 -2.15 6.02 24.39
CA LEU A 14 -2.05 4.56 24.34
C LEU A 14 -0.69 4.12 24.89
N HIS A 15 -0.70 3.24 25.89
CA HIS A 15 0.53 2.68 26.42
C HIS A 15 1.27 1.85 25.36
N ASP A 16 2.59 2.02 25.30
CA ASP A 16 3.44 1.18 24.46
C ASP A 16 3.51 -0.21 25.10
N GLY A 17 2.73 -1.14 24.57
CA GLY A 17 2.94 -2.55 24.85
C GLY A 17 4.12 -3.06 24.01
N PRO A 18 4.78 -4.15 24.44
CA PRO A 18 5.98 -4.69 23.79
C PRO A 18 5.70 -5.38 22.43
N ASP A 19 4.52 -5.18 21.84
CA ASP A 19 4.06 -5.88 20.64
C ASP A 19 4.25 -5.00 19.40
N ALA A 20 5.11 -5.41 18.46
CA ALA A 20 5.31 -4.66 17.22
C ALA A 20 4.05 -4.54 16.36
N THR A 21 3.06 -5.42 16.55
CA THR A 21 1.75 -5.27 15.92
C THR A 21 1.08 -3.97 16.37
N MET A 22 1.19 -3.62 17.66
CA MET A 22 0.66 -2.37 18.19
C MET A 22 1.48 -1.17 17.74
N ALA A 23 2.81 -1.29 17.69
CA ALA A 23 3.67 -0.20 17.21
C ALA A 23 3.42 0.11 15.71
N MET A 24 3.27 -0.91 14.87
CA MET A 24 2.87 -0.76 13.46
C MET A 24 1.47 -0.14 13.35
N SER A 25 0.48 -0.64 14.07
CA SER A 25 -0.88 -0.10 14.04
C SER A 25 -0.91 1.39 14.44
N ARG A 26 -0.14 1.75 15.46
CA ARG A 26 0.04 3.13 15.90
C ARG A 26 0.70 4.00 14.84
N ALA A 27 1.77 3.53 14.20
CA ALA A 27 2.44 4.24 13.13
C ALA A 27 1.49 4.53 11.95
N LEU A 28 0.70 3.52 11.54
CA LEU A 28 -0.30 3.66 10.47
C LEU A 28 -1.41 4.67 10.85
N LEU A 29 -1.83 4.69 12.11
CA LEU A 29 -2.79 5.70 12.59
C LEU A 29 -2.18 7.11 12.57
N TRP A 30 -0.93 7.28 12.99
CA TRP A 30 -0.22 8.57 12.90
C TRP A 30 -0.11 9.07 11.46
N LEU A 31 0.24 8.19 10.52
CA LEU A 31 0.25 8.51 9.08
C LEU A 31 -1.14 8.91 8.58
N ARG A 32 -2.19 8.20 9.00
CA ARG A 32 -3.57 8.48 8.59
C ARG A 32 -4.05 9.87 9.02
N ILE A 33 -3.54 10.40 10.14
CA ILE A 33 -3.87 11.75 10.63
C ILE A 33 -2.81 12.80 10.27
N GLY A 34 -1.82 12.46 9.45
CA GLY A 34 -0.83 13.39 8.90
C GLY A 34 0.36 13.70 9.80
N HIS A 35 0.58 12.95 10.89
CA HIS A 35 1.72 13.13 11.79
C HIS A 35 2.87 12.19 11.43
N VAL A 36 3.60 12.50 10.36
CA VAL A 36 4.67 11.64 9.81
C VAL A 36 5.83 11.42 10.79
N GLU A 37 6.27 12.47 11.49
CA GLU A 37 7.36 12.37 12.48
C GLU A 37 7.05 11.35 13.59
N ARG A 38 5.81 11.33 14.09
CA ARG A 38 5.40 10.36 15.12
C ARG A 38 5.33 8.93 14.59
N ALA A 39 5.03 8.76 13.31
CA ALA A 39 5.12 7.45 12.68
C ALA A 39 6.58 6.98 12.58
N ARG A 40 7.53 7.86 12.24
CA ARG A 40 8.97 7.54 12.25
C ARG A 40 9.47 7.14 13.64
N GLU A 41 9.03 7.83 14.69
CA GLU A 41 9.33 7.45 16.08
C GLU A 41 8.87 6.03 16.40
N CYS A 42 7.69 5.62 15.90
CA CYS A 42 7.19 4.25 16.09
C CYS A 42 8.07 3.21 15.36
N ALA A 43 8.67 3.55 14.22
CA ALA A 43 9.58 2.64 13.51
C ALA A 43 10.82 2.30 14.34
N ALA A 44 11.35 3.26 15.09
CA ALA A 44 12.51 3.04 15.97
C ALA A 44 12.20 2.05 17.12
N LEU A 45 10.93 1.91 17.50
CA LEU A 45 10.49 0.95 18.52
C LEU A 45 10.30 -0.47 17.95
N CYS A 46 10.22 -0.62 16.62
CA CYS A 46 9.97 -1.89 15.93
C CYS A 46 11.25 -2.65 15.53
N CYS A 47 12.44 -2.14 15.86
CA CYS A 47 13.71 -2.65 15.34
C CYS A 47 14.02 -4.12 15.70
N ASP A 48 13.41 -4.66 16.75
CA ASP A 48 13.76 -5.97 17.31
C ASP A 48 12.75 -7.11 17.09
N ASP A 49 11.53 -6.84 16.57
CA ASP A 49 10.41 -7.79 16.73
C ASP A 49 10.00 -8.52 15.43
N VAL A 50 9.88 -7.81 14.29
CA VAL A 50 9.41 -8.40 13.02
C VAL A 50 10.23 -7.84 11.85
N ALA A 51 10.84 -8.74 11.09
CA ALA A 51 11.75 -8.40 9.99
C ALA A 51 11.07 -7.48 8.96
N GLY A 52 11.51 -6.22 8.90
CA GLY A 52 11.10 -5.23 7.89
C GLY A 52 9.92 -4.34 8.30
N THR A 53 9.31 -4.51 9.47
CA THR A 53 8.23 -3.64 9.97
C THR A 53 8.67 -2.19 10.09
N ASP A 54 9.86 -1.95 10.63
CA ASP A 54 10.51 -0.64 10.69
C ASP A 54 10.65 -0.01 9.30
N LYS A 55 11.16 -0.78 8.33
CA LYS A 55 11.38 -0.34 6.95
C LYS A 55 10.08 -0.03 6.24
N ILE A 56 9.01 -0.80 6.47
CA ILE A 56 7.68 -0.52 5.92
C ILE A 56 7.18 0.83 6.43
N ILE A 57 7.28 1.09 7.74
CA ILE A 57 6.85 2.37 8.32
C ILE A 57 7.67 3.52 7.73
N LEU A 58 9.00 3.37 7.65
CA LEU A 58 9.88 4.40 7.09
C LEU A 58 9.58 4.68 5.61
N ALA A 59 9.36 3.65 4.79
CA ALA A 59 9.00 3.83 3.39
C ALA A 59 7.66 4.55 3.22
N LEU A 60 6.67 4.24 4.06
CA LEU A 60 5.39 4.96 4.06
C LEU A 60 5.54 6.42 4.53
N CYS A 61 6.44 6.69 5.47
CA CYS A 61 6.75 8.07 5.88
C CYS A 61 7.38 8.85 4.72
N ASP A 62 8.36 8.26 4.03
CA ASP A 62 8.99 8.89 2.86
C ASP A 62 7.97 9.19 1.76
N MET A 63 7.03 8.27 1.49
CA MET A 63 5.91 8.55 0.57
C MET A 63 5.01 9.68 1.05
N ALA A 64 4.72 9.76 2.35
CA ALA A 64 3.89 10.82 2.92
C ALA A 64 4.56 12.20 2.83
N ASP A 65 5.88 12.26 2.91
CA ASP A 65 6.68 13.47 2.72
C ASP A 65 6.89 13.83 1.24
N GLY A 66 6.51 12.95 0.31
CA GLY A 66 6.71 13.14 -1.12
C GLY A 66 8.10 12.71 -1.63
N GLU A 67 8.90 12.06 -0.78
CA GLU A 67 10.25 11.56 -1.06
C GLU A 67 10.19 10.18 -1.76
N TYR A 68 9.57 10.14 -2.94
CA TYR A 68 9.26 8.88 -3.64
C TYR A 68 10.50 8.11 -4.12
N GLU A 69 11.63 8.77 -4.43
CA GLU A 69 12.89 8.08 -4.73
C GLU A 69 13.42 7.30 -3.52
N ALA A 70 13.40 7.90 -2.33
CA ALA A 70 13.84 7.25 -1.10
C ALA A 70 12.92 6.08 -0.73
N ALA A 71 11.61 6.30 -0.81
CA ALA A 71 10.61 5.26 -0.61
C ALA A 71 10.82 4.09 -1.59
N LEU A 72 11.03 4.38 -2.89
CA LEU A 72 11.24 3.35 -3.90
C LEU A 72 12.47 2.48 -3.62
N ALA A 73 13.57 3.08 -3.15
CA ALA A 73 14.76 2.33 -2.77
C ALA A 73 14.46 1.37 -1.60
N THR A 74 13.74 1.85 -0.59
CA THR A 74 13.33 1.04 0.56
C THR A 74 12.38 -0.09 0.16
N TRP A 75 11.38 0.18 -0.69
CA TRP A 75 10.45 -0.84 -1.18
C TRP A 75 11.14 -1.94 -2.00
N ARG A 76 12.12 -1.58 -2.84
CA ARG A 76 12.93 -2.56 -3.57
C ARG A 76 13.73 -3.46 -2.63
N ALA A 77 14.33 -2.89 -1.59
CA ALA A 77 15.03 -3.68 -0.57
C ALA A 77 14.06 -4.59 0.21
N LEU A 78 12.85 -4.13 0.48
CA LEU A 78 11.79 -4.93 1.09
C LEU A 78 11.29 -6.05 0.18
N ALA A 79 11.24 -5.84 -1.13
CA ALA A 79 10.81 -6.86 -2.09
C ALA A 79 11.73 -8.09 -2.10
N GLU A 80 13.04 -7.89 -1.87
CA GLU A 80 14.00 -8.99 -1.71
C GLU A 80 13.79 -9.77 -0.40
N LEU A 81 13.35 -9.10 0.66
CA LEU A 81 13.09 -9.71 1.97
C LEU A 81 11.73 -10.41 2.03
N LEU A 82 10.71 -9.80 1.44
CA LEU A 82 9.30 -10.19 1.49
C LEU A 82 8.83 -10.58 0.08
N ALA A 83 9.50 -11.57 -0.51
CA ALA A 83 9.25 -11.99 -1.89
C ALA A 83 7.79 -12.42 -2.09
N GLY A 84 7.12 -11.79 -3.07
CA GLY A 84 5.72 -12.08 -3.41
C GLY A 84 4.69 -11.38 -2.53
N ASP A 85 5.09 -10.42 -1.68
CA ASP A 85 4.15 -9.58 -0.93
C ASP A 85 3.48 -8.53 -1.83
N GLU A 86 2.15 -8.59 -1.93
CA GLU A 86 1.34 -7.69 -2.77
C GLU A 86 1.47 -6.23 -2.33
N MET A 87 1.52 -5.95 -1.03
CA MET A 87 1.58 -4.59 -0.51
C MET A 87 2.89 -3.92 -0.89
N VAL A 88 4.02 -4.63 -0.72
CA VAL A 88 5.34 -4.14 -1.13
C VAL A 88 5.36 -3.84 -2.63
N ALA A 89 4.86 -4.76 -3.45
CA ALA A 89 4.85 -4.60 -4.90
C ALA A 89 3.92 -3.44 -5.36
N VAL A 90 2.73 -3.31 -4.76
CA VAL A 90 1.82 -2.21 -5.06
C VAL A 90 2.42 -0.87 -4.69
N ASN A 91 3.03 -0.73 -3.51
CA ASN A 91 3.65 0.53 -3.10
C ASN A 91 4.91 0.86 -3.92
N THR A 92 5.65 -0.15 -4.36
CA THR A 92 6.74 0.01 -5.34
C THR A 92 6.21 0.62 -6.64
N ALA A 93 5.11 0.05 -7.17
CA ALA A 93 4.48 0.56 -8.38
C ALA A 93 3.95 2.00 -8.20
N VAL A 94 3.32 2.29 -7.07
CA VAL A 94 2.85 3.66 -6.76
C VAL A 94 4.00 4.66 -6.77
N CYS A 95 5.15 4.34 -6.15
CA CYS A 95 6.32 5.20 -6.21
C CYS A 95 6.76 5.43 -7.68
N LEU A 96 6.82 4.37 -8.50
CA LEU A 96 7.14 4.52 -9.92
C LEU A 96 6.18 5.49 -10.65
N LEU A 97 4.88 5.43 -10.35
CA LEU A 97 3.88 6.32 -10.93
C LEU A 97 4.11 7.78 -10.51
N TYR A 98 4.34 8.05 -9.22
CA TYR A 98 4.63 9.41 -8.72
C TYR A 98 5.95 9.98 -9.28
N LEU A 99 6.92 9.12 -9.60
CA LEU A 99 8.16 9.49 -10.29
C LEU A 99 8.01 9.65 -11.81
N GLY A 100 6.78 9.57 -12.34
CA GLY A 100 6.50 9.72 -13.77
C GLY A 100 6.88 8.50 -14.62
N ARG A 101 7.29 7.38 -14.01
CA ARG A 101 7.63 6.12 -14.69
C ARG A 101 6.37 5.29 -14.95
N MET A 102 5.43 5.92 -15.65
CA MET A 102 4.06 5.43 -15.83
C MET A 102 3.98 4.04 -16.45
N SER A 103 4.80 3.76 -17.48
CA SER A 103 4.82 2.45 -18.13
C SER A 103 5.28 1.35 -17.17
N GLU A 104 6.36 1.58 -16.43
CA GLU A 104 6.92 0.59 -15.52
C GLU A 104 6.00 0.32 -14.33
N GLY A 105 5.42 1.37 -13.73
CA GLY A 105 4.43 1.22 -12.67
C GLY A 105 3.19 0.47 -13.13
N ARG A 106 2.66 0.81 -14.31
CA ARG A 106 1.50 0.11 -14.90
C ARG A 106 1.81 -1.36 -15.15
N ASP A 107 2.93 -1.66 -15.81
CA ASP A 107 3.29 -3.02 -16.19
C ASP A 107 3.50 -3.89 -14.93
N MET A 108 4.07 -3.30 -13.85
CA MET A 108 4.17 -3.97 -12.55
C MET A 108 2.78 -4.30 -11.95
N LEU A 109 1.84 -3.36 -11.94
CA LEU A 109 0.48 -3.61 -11.45
C LEU A 109 -0.25 -4.66 -12.31
N GLN A 110 -0.08 -4.64 -13.64
CA GLN A 110 -0.65 -5.65 -14.52
C GLN A 110 -0.10 -7.05 -14.23
N ASN A 111 1.21 -7.16 -14.00
CA ASN A 111 1.85 -8.42 -13.66
C ASN A 111 1.35 -8.99 -12.34
N LEU A 112 1.05 -8.15 -11.34
CA LEU A 112 0.42 -8.61 -10.09
C LEU A 112 -0.95 -9.23 -10.35
N VAL A 113 -1.78 -8.58 -11.18
CA VAL A 113 -3.08 -9.14 -11.57
C VAL A 113 -2.90 -10.47 -12.30
N HIS A 114 -1.95 -10.56 -13.24
CA HIS A 114 -1.66 -11.81 -13.94
C HIS A 114 -1.12 -12.92 -13.02
N ALA A 115 -0.48 -12.56 -11.90
CA ALA A 115 -0.07 -13.50 -10.86
C ALA A 115 -1.21 -13.93 -9.93
N GLY A 116 -2.44 -13.47 -10.16
CA GLY A 116 -3.63 -13.85 -9.40
C GLY A 116 -3.98 -12.90 -8.24
N PHE A 117 -3.24 -11.79 -8.07
CA PHE A 117 -3.59 -10.78 -7.08
C PHE A 117 -4.78 -9.94 -7.56
N SER A 118 -5.65 -9.57 -6.63
CA SER A 118 -6.87 -8.82 -6.98
C SER A 118 -7.33 -7.86 -5.90
N SER A 119 -6.45 -7.47 -4.95
CA SER A 119 -6.87 -6.57 -3.86
C SER A 119 -7.52 -5.29 -4.39
N HIS A 120 -8.43 -4.70 -3.63
CA HIS A 120 -9.10 -3.47 -4.03
C HIS A 120 -8.10 -2.35 -4.36
N THR A 121 -7.04 -2.21 -3.55
CA THR A 121 -5.97 -1.22 -3.77
C THR A 121 -5.24 -1.45 -5.10
N LEU A 122 -4.87 -2.70 -5.42
CA LEU A 122 -4.24 -3.03 -6.69
C LEU A 122 -5.14 -2.65 -7.88
N LEU A 123 -6.41 -3.10 -7.85
CA LEU A 123 -7.35 -2.88 -8.95
C LEU A 123 -7.68 -1.40 -9.12
N PHE A 124 -7.85 -0.67 -8.03
CA PHE A 124 -8.06 0.78 -8.04
C PHE A 124 -6.86 1.50 -8.67
N ASN A 125 -5.64 1.23 -8.18
CA ASN A 125 -4.43 1.88 -8.71
C ASN A 125 -4.23 1.59 -10.20
N LEU A 126 -4.45 0.35 -10.65
CA LEU A 126 -4.34 -0.01 -12.06
C LEU A 126 -5.43 0.65 -12.91
N SER A 127 -6.67 0.70 -12.42
CA SER A 127 -7.79 1.39 -13.06
C SER A 127 -7.48 2.88 -13.26
N THR A 128 -7.05 3.56 -12.20
CA THR A 128 -6.64 4.98 -12.26
C THR A 128 -5.46 5.16 -13.21
N THR A 129 -4.48 4.25 -13.20
CA THR A 129 -3.34 4.32 -14.14
C THR A 129 -3.79 4.23 -15.60
N TYR A 130 -4.77 3.37 -15.92
CA TYR A 130 -5.33 3.33 -17.28
C TYR A 130 -5.99 4.65 -17.67
N GLU A 131 -6.74 5.27 -16.76
CA GLU A 131 -7.39 6.55 -17.01
C GLU A 131 -6.38 7.69 -17.24
N LEU A 132 -5.25 7.66 -16.54
CA LEU A 132 -4.18 8.66 -16.69
C LEU A 132 -3.36 8.46 -17.97
N CYS A 133 -3.22 7.23 -18.45
CA CYS A 133 -2.23 6.89 -19.49
C CYS A 133 -2.83 6.69 -20.89
N THR A 134 -4.17 6.56 -21.04
CA THR A 134 -4.76 6.27 -22.36
C THR A 134 -6.26 6.57 -22.46
N ASP A 135 -6.70 7.05 -23.63
CA ASP A 135 -8.13 7.21 -23.97
C ASP A 135 -8.87 5.87 -24.09
N ARG A 136 -8.14 4.75 -24.21
CA ARG A 136 -8.73 3.39 -24.27
C ARG A 136 -9.00 2.81 -22.89
N HIS A 137 -8.94 3.62 -21.83
CA HIS A 137 -9.09 3.17 -20.44
C HIS A 137 -10.36 2.34 -20.21
N ARG A 138 -11.50 2.68 -20.85
CA ARG A 138 -12.76 1.93 -20.71
C ARG A 138 -12.60 0.46 -21.15
N GLN A 139 -11.94 0.24 -22.28
CA GLN A 139 -11.69 -1.11 -22.79
C GLN A 139 -10.74 -1.89 -21.88
N LEU A 140 -9.68 -1.24 -21.40
CA LEU A 140 -8.71 -1.88 -20.50
C LEU A 140 -9.32 -2.24 -19.15
N LYS A 141 -10.17 -1.38 -18.59
CA LYS A 141 -10.90 -1.67 -17.35
C LYS A 141 -11.91 -2.81 -17.52
N MET A 142 -12.59 -2.90 -18.67
CA MET A 142 -13.46 -4.05 -18.96
C MET A 142 -12.64 -5.35 -19.03
N LYS A 143 -11.51 -5.36 -19.75
CA LYS A 143 -10.59 -6.51 -19.78
C LYS A 143 -10.05 -6.89 -18.41
N LEU A 144 -9.76 -5.90 -17.56
CA LEU A 144 -9.34 -6.13 -16.18
C LEU A 144 -10.45 -6.83 -15.37
N ALA A 145 -11.69 -6.35 -15.48
CA ALA A 145 -12.83 -6.98 -14.82
C ALA A 145 -13.06 -8.42 -15.31
N GLU A 146 -12.99 -8.65 -16.63
CA GLU A 146 -13.05 -9.99 -17.23
C GLU A 146 -11.93 -10.91 -16.70
N CYS A 147 -10.70 -10.40 -16.62
CA CYS A 147 -9.55 -11.14 -16.11
C CYS A 147 -9.74 -11.56 -14.65
N VAL A 148 -10.22 -10.65 -13.79
CA VAL A 148 -10.46 -10.94 -12.37
C VAL A 148 -11.63 -11.90 -12.19
N ALA A 149 -12.69 -11.77 -12.98
CA ALA A 149 -13.84 -12.67 -12.94
C ALA A 149 -13.50 -14.11 -13.38
N ALA A 150 -12.44 -14.29 -14.18
CA ALA A 150 -11.96 -15.58 -14.63
C ALA A 150 -10.94 -16.25 -13.67
N MET A 151 -10.56 -15.59 -12.57
CA MET A 151 -9.61 -16.16 -11.61
C MET A 151 -10.26 -17.27 -10.77
N ASP A 152 -9.52 -18.36 -10.56
CA ASP A 152 -9.94 -19.44 -9.67
C ASP A 152 -10.03 -18.96 -8.21
N GLU A 153 -10.85 -19.65 -7.43
CA GLU A 153 -10.95 -19.41 -5.99
C GLU A 153 -9.61 -19.70 -5.31
N LEU A 154 -8.92 -18.64 -4.90
CA LEU A 154 -7.73 -18.77 -4.05
C LEU A 154 -8.15 -19.30 -2.66
N PRO A 155 -7.35 -20.17 -2.03
CA PRO A 155 -7.60 -20.68 -0.66
C PRO A 155 -7.77 -19.58 0.40
N ARG A 156 -7.37 -18.35 0.10
CA ARG A 156 -7.52 -17.16 0.97
C ARG A 156 -8.93 -16.55 0.93
N GLY A 157 -9.88 -17.14 0.20
CA GLY A 157 -11.29 -16.79 0.21
C GLY A 157 -11.66 -15.56 -0.63
N TRP A 158 -12.78 -15.67 -1.33
CA TRP A 158 -13.42 -14.59 -2.10
C TRP A 158 -14.41 -13.78 -1.23
N GLU A 159 -14.12 -13.50 0.03
CA GLU A 159 -15.00 -12.63 0.84
C GLU A 159 -14.81 -11.15 0.48
N LYS A 160 -15.01 -10.81 -0.79
CA LYS A 160 -15.24 -9.44 -1.23
C LYS A 160 -16.74 -9.25 -1.33
N LEU A 161 -17.32 -8.71 -0.26
CA LEU A 161 -18.68 -8.17 -0.26
C LEU A 161 -18.92 -7.35 -1.53
N ASN A 162 -20.13 -7.41 -2.09
CA ASN A 162 -20.55 -6.61 -3.25
C ASN A 162 -20.20 -5.10 -3.15
N ALA A 163 -19.97 -4.58 -1.95
CA ALA A 163 -19.46 -3.23 -1.69
C ALA A 163 -18.07 -2.96 -2.33
N HIS A 164 -17.22 -3.98 -2.49
CA HIS A 164 -15.87 -3.85 -3.06
C HIS A 164 -15.83 -3.79 -4.60
N PHE A 165 -16.96 -4.01 -5.28
CA PHE A 165 -17.07 -3.94 -6.75
C PHE A 165 -17.63 -2.62 -7.27
N LYS A 166 -17.92 -1.66 -6.38
CA LYS A 166 -18.33 -0.31 -6.79
C LYS A 166 -17.08 0.50 -7.16
N LEU A 167 -16.77 0.51 -8.46
CA LEU A 167 -15.87 1.48 -9.10
C LEU A 167 -16.46 2.90 -9.05
#